data_AF-A0A7X9ABM2-F1
#
_entry.id   AF-A0A7X9ABM2-F1
#
_cell.length_a   1.000
_cell.length_b   1.000
_cell.length_c   1.000
_cell.angle_alpha   90.00
_cell.angle_beta   90.00
_cell.angle_gamma   90.00
#
_symmetry.space_group_name_H-M   'P 1'
#
loop_
_entity.id
_entity.type
_entity.pdbx_description
1 polymer ?
#
loop_
_entity_poly.entity_id
_entity_poly.type
_entity_poly.pdbx_seq_one_letter_code
_entity_poly.pdbx_strand_id
1 'polypeptide(L)'
;MDRTDKKIIACLVEDGRKSNNEIARMLNISEGTVRNRIRHLTESGMLKIVGMTAPEALPDHELVLIGVKVAVSKDLTEIAEKISRLPEVQAASIVTGRYDIMV
;
A
#
# COMPACT_ATOMS: atom_id res chain seq x y z
N MET A 1 -5.56 5.84 14.87
CA MET A 1 -5.32 6.86 13.84
C MET A 1 -6.35 7.97 13.98
N ASP A 2 -5.91 9.19 14.30
CA ASP A 2 -6.78 10.36 14.46
C ASP A 2 -6.81 11.27 13.21
N ARG A 3 -7.49 12.43 13.30
CA ARG A 3 -7.63 13.38 12.19
C ARG A 3 -6.29 14.00 11.78
N THR A 4 -5.38 14.22 12.73
CA THR A 4 -4.05 14.78 12.46
C THR A 4 -3.18 13.75 11.76
N ASP A 5 -3.22 12.48 12.19
CA ASP A 5 -2.52 11.38 11.53
C ASP A 5 -2.93 11.26 10.06
N LYS A 6 -4.23 11.31 9.77
CA LYS A 6 -4.75 11.29 8.39
C LYS A 6 -4.19 12.43 7.53
N LYS A 7 -4.06 13.64 8.10
CA LYS A 7 -3.49 14.79 7.38
C LYS A 7 -1.99 14.65 7.15
N ILE A 8 -1.25 14.12 8.12
CA ILE A 8 0.18 13.81 7.97
C ILE A 8 0.37 12.77 6.86
N ILE A 9 -0.42 11.69 6.88
CA ILE A 9 -0.40 10.64 5.85
C ILE A 9 -0.72 11.23 4.49
N ALA A 10 -1.72 12.10 4.36
CA ALA A 10 -2.04 12.74 3.08
C ALA A 10 -0.85 13.54 2.51
N CYS A 11 -0.09 14.26 3.36
CA CYS A 11 1.11 14.97 2.92
C CYS A 11 2.20 13.99 2.41
N LEU A 12 2.35 12.84 3.07
CA LEU A 12 3.34 11.82 2.70
C LEU A 12 2.90 10.97 1.49
N VAL A 13 1.61 10.81 1.26
CA VAL A 13 1.06 10.17 0.05
C VAL A 13 1.32 11.03 -1.17
N GLU A 14 1.22 12.36 -1.03
CA GLU A 14 1.59 13.31 -2.08
C GLU A 14 3.10 13.28 -2.35
N ASP A 15 3.92 13.33 -1.28
CA ASP A 15 5.37 13.21 -1.39
C ASP A 15 5.96 12.65 -0.08
N GLY A 16 6.41 11.38 -0.14
CA GLY A 16 6.98 10.66 1.00
C GLY A 16 8.32 11.23 1.49
N ARG A 17 8.91 12.18 0.77
CA ARG A 17 10.18 12.85 1.13
C ARG A 17 9.98 14.17 1.85
N LYS A 18 8.74 14.66 2.00
CA LYS A 18 8.47 15.91 2.73
C LYS A 18 9.06 15.84 4.14
N SER A 19 9.79 16.88 4.51
CA SER A 19 10.35 16.96 5.86
C SER A 19 9.26 17.20 6.89
N ASN A 20 9.51 16.75 8.13
CA ASN A 20 8.59 17.02 9.25
C ASN A 20 8.32 18.53 9.43
N ASN A 21 9.31 19.38 9.13
CA ASN A 21 9.18 20.84 9.22
C ASN A 21 8.17 21.39 8.20
N GLU A 22 8.19 20.88 6.97
CA GLU A 22 7.23 21.29 5.94
C GLU A 22 5.81 20.87 6.31
N ILE A 23 5.64 19.62 6.74
CA ILE A 23 4.35 19.10 7.20
C ILE A 23 3.85 19.90 8.42
N ALA A 24 4.73 20.21 9.36
CA ALA A 24 4.41 21.01 10.54
C ALA A 24 3.88 22.41 10.17
N ARG A 25 4.51 23.09 9.20
CA ARG A 25 4.05 24.38 8.67
C ARG A 25 2.70 24.26 7.97
N MET A 26 2.51 23.24 7.14
CA MET A 26 1.24 23.01 6.42
C MET A 26 0.06 22.72 7.36
N LEU A 27 0.32 22.04 8.48
CA LEU A 27 -0.70 21.62 9.44
C LEU A 27 -0.82 22.56 10.65
N ASN A 28 0.02 23.60 10.73
CA ASN A 28 0.12 24.53 11.85
C ASN A 28 0.29 23.83 13.22
N ILE A 29 1.24 22.89 13.29
CA ILE A 29 1.60 22.14 14.51
C ILE A 29 3.12 22.12 14.67
N SER A 30 3.62 21.66 15.82
CA SER A 30 5.07 21.56 16.04
C SER A 30 5.70 20.42 15.22
N GLU A 31 6.95 20.59 14.80
CA GLU A 31 7.72 19.53 14.14
C GLU A 31 7.83 18.28 15.01
N GLY A 32 8.04 18.44 16.33
CA GLY A 32 8.11 17.34 17.28
C GLY A 32 6.80 16.53 17.33
N THR A 33 5.65 17.19 17.19
CA THR A 33 4.34 16.51 17.06
C THR A 33 4.27 15.66 15.80
N VAL A 34 4.70 16.19 14.65
CA VAL A 34 4.74 15.44 13.38
C VAL A 34 5.67 14.24 13.49
N ARG A 35 6.90 14.45 13.98
CA ARG A 35 7.92 13.41 14.14
C ARG A 35 7.41 12.26 15.00
N ASN A 36 6.82 12.57 16.16
CA ASN A 36 6.30 11.55 17.07
C ASN A 36 5.16 10.73 16.44
N ARG A 37 4.26 11.40 15.69
CA ARG A 37 3.15 10.74 15.02
C ARG A 37 3.61 9.85 13.88
N ILE A 38 4.51 10.33 13.01
CA ILE A 38 5.10 9.52 11.95
C ILE A 38 5.78 8.29 12.54
N ARG A 39 6.62 8.47 13.57
CA ARG A 39 7.28 7.35 14.25
C ARG A 39 6.27 6.32 14.76
N HIS A 40 5.22 6.76 15.47
CA HIS A 40 4.20 5.85 16.00
C HIS A 40 3.43 5.11 14.89
N LEU A 41 3.07 5.79 13.80
CA LEU A 41 2.40 5.18 12.65
C LEU A 41 3.32 4.15 11.96
N THR A 42 4.62 4.42 11.86
CA THR A 42 5.58 3.49 11.26
C THR A 42 5.86 2.28 12.16
N GLU A 43 6.09 2.49 13.47
CA GLU A 43 6.35 1.41 14.43
C GLU A 43 5.15 0.47 14.60
N SER A 44 3.93 0.98 14.47
CA SER A 44 2.69 0.17 14.50
C SER A 44 2.39 -0.53 13.18
N GLY A 45 3.19 -0.31 12.13
CA GLY A 45 2.95 -0.86 10.78
C GLY A 45 1.78 -0.23 10.03
N MET A 46 1.14 0.80 10.58
CA MET A 46 0.05 1.53 9.91
C MET A 46 0.53 2.42 8.76
N LEU A 47 1.80 2.81 8.77
CA LEU A 47 2.42 3.61 7.72
C LEU A 47 3.75 2.98 7.30
N LYS A 48 3.97 2.88 5.99
CA LYS A 48 5.28 2.60 5.41
C LYS A 48 5.55 3.62 4.32
N ILE A 49 6.71 4.25 4.36
CA ILE A 49 7.18 5.14 3.29
C ILE A 49 8.05 4.29 2.37
N VAL A 50 7.60 4.10 1.14
CA VAL A 50 8.25 3.27 0.14
C VAL A 50 8.48 4.05 -1.15
N GLY A 51 9.55 3.72 -1.88
CA GLY A 51 9.72 4.22 -3.23
C GLY A 51 8.74 3.51 -4.17
N MET A 52 8.04 4.26 -5.01
CA MET A 52 7.26 3.71 -6.11
C MET A 52 8.06 3.80 -7.40
N THR A 53 8.22 2.68 -8.09
CA THR A 53 8.78 2.62 -9.44
C THR A 53 7.66 2.59 -10.45
N ALA A 54 7.79 3.37 -11.54
CA ALA A 54 6.91 3.23 -12.68
C ALA A 54 7.21 1.88 -13.37
N PRO A 55 6.25 0.94 -13.46
CA PRO A 55 6.48 -0.35 -14.12
C PRO A 55 6.98 -0.19 -15.56
N GLU A 56 6.50 0.82 -16.28
CA GLU A 56 6.85 1.10 -17.69
C GLU A 56 8.30 1.56 -17.85
N ALA A 57 8.95 2.01 -16.78
CA ALA A 57 10.35 2.41 -16.79
C ALA A 57 11.30 1.21 -16.57
N LEU A 58 10.78 0.03 -16.22
CA LEU A 58 11.55 -1.18 -16.04
C LEU A 58 11.52 -2.02 -17.33
N PRO A 59 12.68 -2.36 -17.91
CA PRO A 59 12.73 -3.26 -19.07
C PRO A 59 12.03 -4.59 -18.75
N ASP A 60 11.27 -5.11 -19.71
CA ASP A 60 10.57 -6.40 -19.61
C ASP A 60 9.57 -6.51 -18.44
N HIS A 61 9.04 -5.38 -17.95
CA HIS A 61 7.97 -5.35 -16.95
C HIS A 61 6.68 -4.76 -17.55
N GLU A 62 5.58 -5.47 -17.37
CA GLU A 62 4.23 -4.99 -17.69
C GLU A 62 3.34 -5.15 -16.46
N LEU A 63 2.52 -4.12 -16.18
CA LEU A 63 1.49 -4.22 -15.17
C LEU A 63 0.28 -4.94 -15.77
N VAL A 64 -0.04 -6.11 -15.22
CA VAL A 64 -1.18 -6.92 -15.69
C VAL A 64 -2.14 -7.14 -14.52
N LEU A 65 -3.44 -6.97 -14.80
CA LEU A 65 -4.52 -7.31 -13.88
C LEU A 65 -5.16 -8.63 -14.34
N ILE A 66 -5.09 -9.67 -13.51
CA ILE A 66 -5.56 -11.01 -13.87
C ILE A 66 -6.77 -11.39 -13.01
N GLY A 67 -7.87 -11.71 -13.67
CA GLY A 67 -9.04 -12.32 -13.03
C GLY A 67 -8.98 -13.84 -13.12
N VAL A 68 -8.95 -14.51 -11.96
CA VAL A 68 -8.88 -15.97 -11.86
C VAL A 68 -10.25 -16.52 -11.45
N LYS A 69 -10.70 -17.53 -12.18
CA LYS A 69 -11.87 -18.35 -11.81
C LYS A 69 -11.41 -19.64 -11.19
N VAL A 70 -12.01 -20.02 -10.08
CA VAL A 70 -11.69 -21.23 -9.34
C VAL A 70 -12.87 -22.19 -9.40
N ALA A 71 -12.58 -23.46 -9.69
CA ALA A 71 -13.62 -24.48 -9.68
C ALA A 71 -14.21 -24.62 -8.27
N VAL A 72 -15.53 -24.74 -8.16
CA VAL A 72 -16.28 -24.79 -6.88
C VAL A 72 -15.77 -25.87 -5.92
N SER A 73 -15.15 -26.94 -6.43
CA SER A 73 -14.58 -28.03 -5.63
C SER A 73 -13.19 -27.72 -5.03
N LYS A 74 -12.67 -26.50 -5.19
CA LYS A 74 -11.33 -26.10 -4.75
C LYS A 74 -11.40 -25.01 -3.69
N ASP A 75 -10.40 -24.98 -2.81
CA ASP A 75 -10.28 -23.96 -1.78
C ASP A 75 -9.70 -22.67 -2.37
N LEU A 76 -10.47 -21.58 -2.28
CA LEU A 76 -10.08 -20.25 -2.75
C LEU A 76 -8.86 -19.70 -2.02
N THR A 77 -8.78 -19.93 -0.71
CA THR A 77 -7.71 -19.42 0.15
C THR A 77 -6.40 -20.10 -0.18
N GLU A 78 -6.41 -21.43 -0.32
CA GLU A 78 -5.23 -22.20 -0.69
C GLU A 78 -4.68 -21.75 -2.06
N ILE A 79 -5.56 -21.50 -3.03
CA ILE A 79 -5.16 -21.04 -4.36
C ILE A 79 -4.62 -19.60 -4.30
N ALA A 80 -5.29 -18.70 -3.60
CA ALA A 80 -4.84 -17.32 -3.43
C ALA A 80 -3.46 -17.25 -2.75
N GLU A 81 -3.22 -18.06 -1.72
CA GLU A 81 -1.91 -18.16 -1.06
C GLU A 81 -0.81 -18.70 -1.97
N LYS A 82 -1.13 -19.65 -2.85
CA LYS A 82 -0.17 -20.17 -3.84
C LYS A 82 0.19 -19.08 -4.85
N ILE A 83 -0.80 -18.34 -5.34
CA ILE A 83 -0.61 -17.23 -6.27
C ILE A 83 0.21 -16.11 -5.61
N SER A 84 -0.09 -15.75 -4.35
CA SER A 84 0.59 -14.66 -3.64
C SER A 84 2.07 -14.94 -3.34
N ARG A 85 2.54 -16.17 -3.50
CA ARG A 85 3.96 -16.56 -3.32
C ARG A 85 4.77 -16.45 -4.61
N LEU A 86 4.12 -16.20 -5.75
CA LEU A 86 4.83 -15.96 -7.01
C LEU A 86 5.56 -14.62 -6.93
N PRO A 87 6.86 -14.56 -7.30
CA PRO A 87 7.67 -13.35 -7.13
C PRO A 87 7.17 -12.15 -7.95
N GLU A 88 6.44 -12.39 -9.04
CA GLU A 88 5.87 -11.36 -9.91
C GLU A 88 4.54 -10.80 -9.37
N VAL A 89 3.93 -11.45 -8.38
CA VAL A 89 2.62 -11.07 -7.85
C VAL A 89 2.77 -10.02 -6.75
N GLN A 90 2.24 -8.82 -7.00
CA GLN A 90 2.23 -7.74 -6.02
C GLN A 90 1.11 -7.89 -4.99
N ALA A 91 -0.05 -8.41 -5.41
CA ALA A 91 -1.20 -8.67 -4.55
C ALA A 91 -2.06 -9.81 -5.11
N ALA A 92 -2.73 -10.54 -4.23
CA ALA A 92 -3.78 -11.47 -4.61
C ALA A 92 -4.95 -11.29 -3.63
N SER A 93 -6.14 -10.99 -4.17
CA SER A 93 -7.33 -10.68 -3.38
C SER A 93 -8.48 -11.58 -3.77
N ILE A 94 -9.10 -12.23 -2.78
CA ILE A 94 -10.38 -12.92 -3.00
C ILE A 94 -11.45 -11.84 -3.14
N VAL A 95 -12.21 -11.91 -4.24
CA VAL A 95 -13.23 -10.91 -4.58
C VAL A 95 -14.60 -11.55 -4.79
N THR A 96 -15.63 -10.72 -4.79
CA THR A 96 -16.96 -11.12 -5.25
C THR A 96 -17.15 -10.67 -6.70
N GLY A 97 -17.94 -11.42 -7.48
CA GLY A 97 -18.31 -11.03 -8.84
C GLY A 97 -18.02 -12.11 -9.88
N ARG A 98 -17.56 -11.68 -11.06
CA ARG A 98 -17.33 -12.57 -12.22
C ARG A 98 -16.13 -13.50 -12.03
N TYR A 99 -15.18 -13.09 -11.20
CA TYR A 99 -13.95 -13.82 -10.86
C TYR A 99 -13.91 -14.02 -9.36
N ASP A 100 -13.11 -14.99 -8.93
CA ASP A 100 -13.00 -15.36 -7.51
C ASP A 100 -11.75 -14.76 -6.88
N ILE A 101 -10.67 -14.59 -7.66
CA ILE A 101 -9.41 -13.97 -7.23
C ILE A 101 -8.98 -12.92 -8.26
N MET A 102 -8.61 -11.75 -7.78
CA MET A 102 -7.91 -10.72 -8.57
C MET A 102 -6.44 -10.68 -8.17
N VAL A 103 -5.59 -10.66 -9.18
CA VAL A 103 -4.14 -10.53 -9.06
C VAL A 103 -3.73 -9.23 -9.74
#